data_AF-A0A2G9T9P0-F1
#
_entry.id   AF-A0A2G9T9P0-F1
#
_cell.length_a   1.000
_cell.length_b   1.000
_cell.length_c   1.000
_cell.angle_alpha   90.00
_cell.angle_beta   90.00
_cell.angle_gamma   90.00
#
_symmetry.space_group_name_H-M   'P 1'
#
loop_
_entity.id
_entity.type
_entity.pdbx_description
1 polymer ?
#
loop_
_entity_poly.entity_id
_entity_poly.type
_entity_poly.pdbx_seq_one_letter_code
_entity_poly.pdbx_strand_id
1 'polypeptide(L)' 'YNFVGRILGPRGMTAKQLEEDTGCKIMSGTRRERSNDTEPLHVLIQCEDYEKKAHQKMRNAVEAINQLLHPPVRL' A
#
# COMPACT_ATOMS: atom_id res chain seq x y z
N TYR A 1 6.92 -9.91 11.67
CA TYR A 1 5.75 -9.98 10.76
C TYR A 1 6.16 -9.35 9.43
N ASN A 2 6.14 -10.09 8.31
CA ASN A 2 6.69 -9.60 7.03
C ASN A 2 5.59 -8.90 6.21
N PHE A 3 5.30 -7.64 6.53
CA PHE A 3 4.25 -6.84 5.86
C PHE A 3 4.64 -6.46 4.43
N VAL A 4 5.94 -6.16 4.16
CA VAL A 4 6.42 -5.89 2.79
C VAL A 4 6.11 -7.07 1.89
N GLY A 5 6.44 -8.29 2.34
CA GLY A 5 6.19 -9.51 1.58
C GLY A 5 4.71 -9.76 1.28
N ARG A 6 3.79 -9.36 2.18
CA ARG A 6 2.35 -9.50 1.96
C ARG A 6 1.79 -8.48 0.97
N ILE A 7 2.25 -7.24 1.05
CA ILE A 7 1.81 -6.18 0.14
C ILE A 7 2.37 -6.42 -1.26
N LEU A 8 3.67 -6.70 -1.37
CA LEU A 8 4.29 -6.96 -2.67
C LEU A 8 3.81 -8.28 -3.25
N GLY A 9 3.74 -9.33 -2.43
CA GLY A 9 3.43 -10.68 -2.89
C GLY A 9 4.50 -11.25 -3.83
N PRO A 10 4.26 -12.44 -4.40
CA PRO A 10 5.21 -13.09 -5.30
C PRO A 10 5.47 -12.19 -6.52
N ARG A 11 6.74 -11.89 -6.77
CA ARG A 11 7.21 -11.04 -7.88
C ARG A 11 6.54 -9.65 -7.94
N GLY A 12 6.01 -9.14 -6.82
CA GLY A 12 5.32 -7.84 -6.81
C GLY A 12 3.90 -7.88 -7.36
N MET A 13 3.34 -9.07 -7.65
CA MET A 13 2.02 -9.17 -8.30
C MET A 13 0.86 -8.70 -7.40
N THR A 14 0.96 -8.89 -6.08
CA THR A 14 -0.10 -8.43 -5.16
C THR A 14 -0.17 -6.91 -5.13
N ALA A 15 0.98 -6.24 -5.09
CA ALA A 15 1.02 -4.78 -5.16
C ALA A 15 0.47 -4.29 -6.50
N LYS A 16 0.86 -4.91 -7.62
CA LYS A 16 0.34 -4.55 -8.94
C LYS A 16 -1.18 -4.71 -9.03
N GLN A 17 -1.73 -5.81 -8.53
CA GLN A 17 -3.18 -6.02 -8.53
C GLN A 17 -3.90 -4.97 -7.67
N LEU A 18 -3.37 -4.66 -6.48
CA LEU A 18 -3.92 -3.60 -5.64
C LEU A 18 -3.89 -2.24 -6.36
N GLU A 19 -2.82 -1.93 -7.10
CA GLU A 19 -2.74 -0.70 -7.89
C GLU A 19 -3.82 -0.64 -8.97
N GLU A 20 -4.06 -1.75 -9.67
CA GLU A 20 -5.09 -1.88 -10.71
C GLU A 20 -6.51 -1.76 -10.13
N ASP A 21 -6.79 -2.46 -9.03
CA ASP A 21 -8.12 -2.50 -8.40
C ASP A 21 -8.52 -1.17 -7.76
N THR A 22 -7.54 -0.46 -7.18
CA THR A 22 -7.77 0.79 -6.44
C THR A 22 -7.60 2.03 -7.30
N GLY A 23 -6.86 1.91 -8.42
CA GLY A 23 -6.44 3.04 -9.23
C GLY A 23 -5.45 3.97 -8.51
N CYS A 24 -4.74 3.47 -7.50
CA CYS A 24 -3.69 4.18 -6.77
C CYS A 24 -2.32 3.56 -7.07
N LYS A 25 -1.25 4.34 -6.95
CA LYS A 25 0.13 3.83 -6.91
C LYS A 25 0.47 3.42 -5.48
N ILE A 26 1.05 2.25 -5.30
CA ILE A 26 1.38 1.67 -3.99
C ILE A 26 2.89 1.36 -3.96
N MET A 27 3.58 1.96 -3.00
CA MET A 27 5.03 1.78 -2.84
C MET A 27 5.37 1.44 -1.39
N SER A 28 6.35 0.58 -1.18
CA SER A 28 6.94 0.39 0.16
C SER A 28 7.95 1.50 0.43
N GLY A 29 7.68 2.33 1.45
CA GLY A 29 8.62 3.30 1.97
C GLY A 29 9.57 2.62 2.95
N THR A 30 10.83 2.43 2.56
CA THR A 30 11.92 2.01 3.45
C THR A 30 12.95 3.12 3.55
N ARG A 31 13.73 3.10 4.63
CA ARG A 31 14.94 3.91 4.82
C ARG A 31 15.73 3.96 3.51
N ARG A 32 15.66 5.09 2.80
CA ARG A 32 16.63 5.37 1.75
C ARG A 32 17.93 5.68 2.46
N GLU A 33 18.96 4.88 2.22
CA GLU A 33 20.28 4.99 2.84
C GLU A 33 20.95 6.38 2.68
N ARG A 34 20.39 7.25 1.84
CA ARG A 34 20.90 8.59 1.49
C ARG A 34 20.11 9.75 2.08
N SER A 35 19.06 9.51 2.86
CA SER A 35 18.23 10.55 3.49
C SER A 35 18.38 10.44 5.01
N ASN A 36 18.71 11.55 5.69
CA ASN A 36 18.79 11.61 7.16
C ASN A 36 17.43 11.37 7.83
N ASP A 37 16.35 11.36 7.06
CA ASP A 37 15.00 11.03 7.51
C ASP A 37 14.87 9.53 7.77
N THR A 38 14.90 9.18 9.06
CA THR A 38 14.70 7.81 9.53
C THR A 38 13.20 7.56 9.67
N GLU A 39 12.47 7.61 8.56
CA GLU A 39 11.04 7.33 8.60
C GLU A 39 10.80 5.84 8.92
N PRO A 40 9.80 5.54 9.76
CA PRO A 40 9.42 4.16 10.01
C PRO A 40 8.95 3.52 8.71
N LEU A 41 9.09 2.21 8.65
CA LEU A 41 8.71 1.44 7.48
C LEU A 41 7.21 1.56 7.23
N HIS A 42 6.85 2.07 6.06
CA HIS A 42 5.50 2.51 5.74
C HIS A 42 5.10 2.14 4.30
N VAL A 43 3.84 2.38 3.96
CA VAL A 43 3.31 2.24 2.60
C VAL A 43 2.92 3.62 2.12
N LEU A 44 3.44 4.01 0.97
CA LEU A 44 3.04 5.24 0.28
C LEU A 44 1.95 4.89 -0.71
N ILE A 45 0.82 5.58 -0.60
CA ILE A 45 -0.29 5.50 -1.54
C ILE A 45 -0.38 6.86 -2.24
N GLN A 46 -0.31 6.87 -3.57
CA GLN A 46 -0.49 8.08 -4.37
C GLN A 46 -1.67 7.90 -5.30
N CYS A 47 -2.50 8.94 -5.42
CA CYS A 47 -3.65 8.95 -6.31
C CYS A 47 -3.67 10.26 -7.08
N GLU A 48 -3.79 10.18 -8.41
CA GLU A 48 -3.99 11.33 -9.28
C GLU A 48 -5.38 11.22 -9.90
N ASP A 49 -6.30 12.07 -9.45
CA ASP A 49 -7.68 12.17 -9.95
C ASP A 49 -8.31 13.48 -9.47
N TYR A 50 -9.55 13.77 -9.90
CA TYR A 50 -10.36 14.83 -9.33
C TYR A 50 -10.67 14.54 -7.85
N GLU A 51 -10.68 15.59 -7.03
CA GLU A 51 -10.76 15.52 -5.56
C GLU A 51 -11.76 14.46 -5.02
N LYS A 52 -13.02 14.48 -5.49
CA LYS A 52 -14.03 13.52 -5.02
C LYS A 52 -13.69 12.07 -5.36
N LYS A 53 -13.17 11.82 -6.57
CA LYS A 53 -12.74 10.49 -7.02
C LYS A 53 -11.47 10.05 -6.31
N ALA A 54 -10.50 10.96 -6.16
CA ALA A 54 -9.26 10.70 -5.44
C ALA A 54 -9.53 10.28 -3.99
N HIS A 55 -10.42 10.99 -3.28
CA HIS A 55 -10.83 10.61 -1.92
C HIS A 55 -11.50 9.23 -1.85
N GLN A 56 -12.28 8.83 -2.86
CA GLN A 56 -12.89 7.50 -2.89
C GLN A 56 -11.83 6.42 -3.15
N LYS A 57 -10.98 6.60 -4.15
CA LYS A 57 -9.88 5.67 -4.47
C LYS A 57 -8.94 5.48 -3.29
N MET A 58 -8.55 6.58 -2.65
CA MET A 58 -7.66 6.55 -1.47
C MET A 58 -8.27 5.75 -0.32
N ARG A 59 -9.57 5.95 -0.02
CA ARG A 59 -10.27 5.17 1.00
C ARG A 59 -10.27 3.68 0.69
N ASN A 60 -10.59 3.32 -0.55
CA ASN A 60 -10.61 1.92 -1.00
C ASN A 60 -9.20 1.28 -0.90
N ALA A 61 -8.15 2.01 -1.29
CA ALA A 61 -6.77 1.54 -1.21
C ALA A 61 -6.32 1.29 0.24
N VAL A 62 -6.63 2.23 1.15
CA VAL A 62 -6.32 2.10 2.58
C VAL A 62 -7.03 0.89 3.18
N GLU A 63 -8.32 0.68 2.84
CA GLU A 63 -9.08 -0.47 3.32
C GLU A 63 -8.49 -1.80 2.84
N ALA A 64 -8.20 -1.91 1.55
CA ALA A 64 -7.61 -3.11 0.95
C ALA A 64 -6.24 -3.46 1.57
N ILE A 65 -5.39 -2.45 1.78
CA ILE A 65 -4.08 -2.65 2.44
C ILE A 65 -4.29 -3.08 3.90
N ASN A 66 -5.24 -2.49 4.63
CA ASN A 66 -5.51 -2.86 6.02
C ASN A 66 -5.97 -4.32 6.15
N GLN A 67 -6.78 -4.82 5.22
CA GLN A 67 -7.21 -6.23 5.19
C GLN A 67 -6.03 -7.19 4.99
N LEU A 68 -5.00 -6.78 4.24
CA LEU A 68 -3.78 -7.59 4.04
C LEU A 68 -2.83 -7.57 5.26
N LEU A 69 -2.76 -6.42 5.94
CA LEU A 69 -1.93 -6.24 7.12
C LEU A 69 -2.53 -6.92 8.36
N HIS A 70 -3.85 -6.85 8.50
CA HIS A 70 -4.63 -7.38 9.62
C HIS A 70 -5.65 -8.41 9.13
N PRO A 71 -5.20 -9.57 8.61
CA PRO A 71 -6.14 -10.59 8.16
C PRO A 71 -6.98 -11.06 9.35
N PRO A 72 -8.27 -11.36 9.13
CA PRO A 72 -9.12 -11.93 10.17
C PRO A 72 -8.48 -13.22 10.69
N VAL A 73 -8.50 -13.38 12.01
CA VAL A 73 -8.05 -14.61 12.66
C VAL A 73 -8.94 -15.74 12.14
N ARG A 74 -8.36 -16.71 11.44
CA ARG A 74 -9.11 -17.93 11.07
C ARG A 74 -9.33 -18.70 12.37
N LEU A 75 -10.57 -18.73 12.84
CA LEU A 75 -11.04 -19.59 13.93
C LEU A 75 -11.01 -21.06 13.48
#